data_AF-A0A1I1C2F1-F1
#
_entry.id   AF-A0A1I1C2F1-F1
#
_cell.length_a   1.000
_cell.length_b   1.000
_cell.length_c   1.000
_cell.angle_alpha   90.00
_cell.angle_beta   90.00
_cell.angle_gamma   90.00
#
_symmetry.space_group_name_H-M   'P 1'
#
loop_
_entity.id
_entity.type
_entity.pdbx_description
1 polymer ?
#
loop_
_entity_poly.entity_id
_entity_poly.type
_entity_poly.pdbx_seq_one_letter_code
_entity_poly.pdbx_strand_id
1 'polypeptide(L)' 'MYTWLWRHLPGPLGVRVATAAVLALGAVALLMLVVFPAVEPMLPFNDVAVEESVVDQVER' A
#
# COMPACT_ATOMS: atom_id res chain seq x y z
N MET A 1 -4.30 -1.74 40.37
CA MET A 1 -3.92 -2.60 39.23
C MET A 1 -4.37 -2.04 37.87
N TYR A 2 -4.18 -0.75 37.61
CA TYR A 2 -4.19 -0.15 36.25
C TYR A 2 -2.98 0.78 36.04
N THR A 3 -2.20 0.98 37.09
CA THR A 3 -1.07 1.91 37.19
C THR A 3 0.23 1.34 36.63
N TRP A 4 0.35 0.03 36.43
CA TRP A 4 1.54 -0.59 35.84
C TRP A 4 1.54 -0.49 34.30
N LEU A 5 0.37 -0.60 33.66
CA LEU A 5 0.21 -0.48 32.20
C LEU A 5 0.32 0.98 31.70
N TRP A 6 -0.06 1.94 32.55
CA TRP A 6 0.10 3.38 32.24
C TRP A 6 1.55 3.88 32.36
N ARG A 7 2.45 3.11 32.96
CA ARG A 7 3.81 3.55 33.31
C ARG A 7 4.91 3.01 32.38
N HIS A 8 4.54 2.29 31.32
CA HIS A 8 5.47 1.60 30.42
C HIS A 8 5.55 2.13 28.99
N LEU A 9 4.87 3.24 28.66
CA LEU A 9 5.22 3.93 27.41
C LEU A 9 5.61 5.37 27.70
N PRO A 10 6.78 5.82 27.23
CA PRO A 10 7.25 7.18 27.36
C PRO A 10 6.41 8.09 26.45
N GLY A 11 5.69 9.04 27.04
CA GLY A 11 4.96 10.09 26.32
C GLY A 11 3.43 10.11 26.56
N PRO A 12 2.80 11.30 26.54
CA PRO A 12 1.35 11.47 26.74
C PRO A 12 0.55 10.69 25.70
N LEU A 13 -0.72 10.38 26.00
CA LEU A 13 -1.62 9.60 25.13
C LEU A 13 -1.60 10.05 23.66
N GLY A 14 -1.47 11.36 23.41
CA GLY A 14 -1.33 11.93 22.07
C GLY A 14 -0.10 11.44 21.29
N VAL A 15 1.04 11.23 21.95
CA VAL A 15 2.27 10.72 21.30
C VAL A 15 2.08 9.27 20.88
N ARG A 16 1.44 8.43 21.72
CA ARG A 16 1.14 7.03 21.34
C ARG A 16 0.22 6.95 20.12
N VAL A 17 -0.85 7.76 20.12
CA VAL A 17 -1.80 7.81 19.01
C VAL A 17 -1.12 8.34 17.75
N ALA A 18 -0.29 9.38 17.88
CA ALA A 18 0.48 9.93 16.76
C ALA A 18 1.45 8.90 16.18
N THR A 19 2.21 8.18 17.00
CA THR A 19 3.13 7.13 16.52
C THR A 19 2.38 5.99 15.83
N ALA A 20 1.26 5.53 16.39
CA ALA A 20 0.44 4.50 15.76
C ALA A 20 -0.15 4.98 14.41
N ALA A 21 -0.64 6.23 14.36
CA ALA A 21 -1.15 6.83 13.13
C ALA A 21 -0.05 6.98 12.07
N VAL A 22 1.16 7.40 12.46
CA VAL A 22 2.31 7.50 11.54
C VAL A 22 2.71 6.13 11.00
N LEU A 23 2.73 5.09 11.84
CA LEU A 23 3.02 3.73 11.37
C LEU A 23 1.94 3.21 10.41
N ALA A 24 0.67 3.46 10.71
CA ALA A 24 -0.43 3.07 9.83
C ALA A 24 -0.36 3.80 8.47
N LEU A 25 -0.18 5.12 8.49
CA LEU A 25 -0.03 5.93 7.28
C LEU A 25 1.23 5.52 6.49
N GLY A 26 2.33 5.25 7.19
CA GLY A 26 3.56 4.74 6.59
C GLY A 26 3.36 3.40 5.90
N ALA A 27 2.64 2.47 6.52
CA ALA A 27 2.32 1.17 5.91
C ALA A 27 1.42 1.32 4.67
N VAL A 28 0.38 2.16 4.74
CA VAL A 28 -0.49 2.44 3.58
C VAL A 28 0.30 3.09 2.45
N ALA A 29 1.15 4.07 2.75
CA ALA A 29 2.01 4.72 1.77
C ALA A 29 3.01 3.73 1.15
N LEU A 30 3.59 2.82 1.93
CA LEU A 30 4.50 1.80 1.42
C LEU A 30 3.78 0.82 0.49
N LEU A 31 2.57 0.38 0.85
CA LEU A 31 1.75 -0.46 -0.01
C LEU A 31 1.40 0.23 -1.33
N MET A 32 1.03 1.51 -1.30
CA MET A 32 0.65 2.26 -2.50
C MET A 32 1.83 2.69 -3.36
N LEU A 33 2.92 3.17 -2.77
CA LEU A 33 4.05 3.77 -3.50
C LEU A 33 5.16 2.78 -3.84
N VAL A 34 5.23 1.63 -3.16
CA VAL A 34 6.28 0.63 -3.37
C VAL A 34 5.70 -0.70 -3.83
N VAL A 35 4.70 -1.23 -3.12
CA VAL A 35 4.17 -2.57 -3.44
C VAL A 35 3.39 -2.56 -4.74
N PHE A 36 2.51 -1.57 -4.96
CA PHE A 36 1.80 -1.43 -6.23
C PHE A 36 2.74 -1.36 -7.44
N PRO A 37 3.73 -0.45 -7.50
CA PRO A 37 4.64 -0.40 -8.65
C PRO A 37 5.54 -1.64 -8.81
N ALA A 38 5.85 -2.35 -7.71
CA ALA A 38 6.55 -3.63 -7.81
C ALA A 38 5.67 -4.76 -8.37
N VAL A 39 4.36 -4.70 -8.13
CA VAL A 39 3.38 -5.71 -8.56
C VAL A 39 2.77 -5.40 -9.93
N GLU A 40 2.70 -4.13 -10.34
CA GLU A 40 2.29 -3.67 -11.68
C GLU A 40 2.83 -4.53 -12.84
N PRO A 41 4.14 -4.83 -12.93
CA PRO A 41 4.67 -5.65 -14.03
C PRO A 41 4.27 -7.13 -13.96
N MET A 42 3.77 -7.59 -12.81
CA MET A 42 3.30 -8.98 -12.63
C MET A 42 1.80 -9.12 -12.89
N LEU A 43 1.09 -8.02 -13.09
CA LEU A 43 -0.33 -8.05 -13.40
C LEU A 43 -0.50 -8.43 -14.89
N PRO A 44 -1.20 -9.53 -15.20
CA PRO A 44 -1.44 -10.00 -16.58
C PRO A 44 -2.34 -9.05 -17.39
N PHE A 45 -2.76 -7.93 -16.79
CA PHE A 45 -3.53 -6.87 -17.41
C PHE A 45 -2.65 -5.70 -17.90
N ASN A 46 -1.34 -5.68 -17.64
CA ASN A 46 -0.46 -4.66 -18.24
C ASN A 46 -0.11 -4.99 -19.71
N ASP A 47 -0.29 -6.25 -20.11
CA ASP A 47 -0.28 -6.69 -21.52
C ASP A 47 -1.65 -6.42 -22.19
N VAL A 48 -2.12 -5.18 -22.18
CA VAL A 48 -3.41 -4.83 -22.83
C VAL A 48 -3.25 -4.79 -24.35
N ALA A 49 -3.69 -5.87 -25.00
CA ALA A 49 -4.73 -5.87 -26.05
C ALA A 49 -4.67 -4.85 -27.22
N VAL A 50 -3.49 -4.34 -27.59
CA VAL A 50 -3.34 -3.56 -28.83
C VAL A 50 -3.12 -4.47 -30.05
N GLU A 51 -2.56 -5.67 -29.86
CA GLU A 51 -2.24 -6.55 -30.99
C GLU A 51 -3.47 -7.30 -31.53
N GLU A 52 -4.35 -7.81 -30.66
CA GLU A 52 -5.47 -8.65 -31.09
C GLU A 52 -6.51 -7.90 -31.94
N SER A 53 -6.77 -6.61 -31.63
CA SER A 53 -7.73 -5.81 -32.40
C SER A 53 -7.17 -5.27 -33.73
N VAL A 54 -5.84 -5.09 -33.84
CA VAL A 54 -5.20 -4.63 -35.08
C VAL A 54 -4.96 -5.80 -36.03
N VAL A 55 -4.55 -6.96 -35.53
CA VAL A 55 -4.33 -8.18 -36.35
C VAL A 55 -5.65 -8.66 -36.97
N ASP A 56 -6.75 -8.63 -36.21
CA ASP A 56 -8.08 -9.03 -36.68
C ASP A 56 -8.73 -8.01 -37.65
N GLN A 57 -8.18 -6.79 -37.75
CA GLN A 57 -8.63 -5.76 -38.70
C GLN A 57 -7.86 -5.81 -40.02
N VAL A 58 -6.60 -6.25 -40.02
CA VAL A 58 -5.77 -6.38 -41.23
C VAL A 58 -6.11 -7.62 -42.04
N GLU A 59 -6.60 -8.69 -41.41
CA GLU A 59 -7.03 -9.93 -42.10
C GLU A 59 -8.47 -9.89 -42.66
N ARG A 60 -9.23 -8.81 -42.46
CA ARG A 60 -10.60 -8.61 -42.97
C ARG A 60 -10.62 -7.61 -44.13
#